data_AF-A0A526N3A1-F1
#
_entry.id   AF-A0A526N3A1-F1
#
_cell.length_a   1.000
_cell.length_b   1.000
_cell.length_c   1.000
_cell.angle_alpha   90.00
_cell.angle_beta   90.00
_cell.angle_gamma   90.00
#
_symmetry.space_group_name_H-M   'P 1'
#
loop_
_entity.id
_entity.type
_entity.pdbx_description
1 polymer ?
#
loop_
_entity_poly.entity_id
_entity_poly.type
_entity_poly.pdbx_seq_one_letter_code
_entity_poly.pdbx_strand_id
1 'polypeptide(L)'
;MSPVTGRFVLALAVFAATLAALPALSTMQSTAALTSEDKTAIAEAVAGIGLYADLREWDRVKSYFTTRVTTDYSSLFGGEAATSDCDALIAQWQGLLPGFDATQHLITNIVVEGAGNDAVARSHVRATH
;
A
#
# COMPACT_ATOMS: atom_id res chain seq x y z
N MET A 1 -60.42 -24.93 23.95
CA MET A 1 -59.98 -25.86 22.89
C MET A 1 -58.53 -26.20 23.16
N SER A 2 -58.19 -27.50 23.13
CA SER A 2 -56.90 -28.11 23.47
C SER A 2 -55.71 -27.60 22.65
N PRO A 3 -54.46 -27.83 23.14
CA PRO A 3 -53.22 -27.32 22.57
C PRO A 3 -52.69 -28.22 21.45
N VAL A 4 -51.84 -27.68 20.57
CA VAL A 4 -50.96 -28.49 19.72
C VAL A 4 -49.52 -28.02 19.91
N THR A 5 -48.75 -28.93 20.50
CA THR A 5 -47.30 -28.92 20.67
C THR A 5 -46.61 -29.22 19.34
N GLY A 6 -45.54 -28.50 19.02
CA GLY A 6 -44.65 -28.82 17.90
C GLY A 6 -43.19 -28.62 18.32
N ARG A 7 -42.56 -29.70 18.83
CA ARG A 7 -41.10 -29.80 19.02
C ARG A 7 -40.48 -30.06 17.65
N PHE A 8 -39.50 -29.26 17.22
CA PHE A 8 -38.58 -29.66 16.15
C PHE A 8 -37.12 -29.51 16.59
N VAL A 9 -36.61 -30.71 16.89
CA VAL A 9 -35.26 -31.26 16.82
C VAL A 9 -34.13 -30.36 16.27
N LEU A 10 -33.09 -30.30 17.10
CA LEU A 10 -31.71 -29.86 16.82
C LEU A 10 -31.08 -30.70 15.68
N ALA A 11 -30.51 -30.07 14.66
CA ALA A 11 -29.58 -30.73 13.76
C ALA A 11 -28.32 -29.86 13.61
N LEU A 12 -27.36 -30.10 14.50
CA LEU A 12 -26.00 -29.59 14.42
C LEU A 12 -25.27 -30.44 13.37
N ALA A 13 -25.07 -29.90 12.16
CA ALA A 13 -24.22 -30.53 11.16
C ALA A 13 -22.77 -30.10 11.41
N VAL A 14 -22.02 -30.93 12.14
CA VAL A 14 -20.56 -30.82 12.24
C VAL A 14 -19.97 -31.27 10.91
N PHE A 15 -19.54 -30.33 10.08
CA PHE A 15 -18.73 -30.63 8.90
C PHE A 15 -17.27 -30.70 9.34
N ALA A 16 -16.79 -31.91 9.64
CA ALA A 16 -15.38 -32.18 9.84
C ALA A 16 -14.66 -32.15 8.48
N ALA A 17 -14.29 -30.96 8.02
CA ALA A 17 -13.31 -30.82 6.95
C ALA A 17 -11.92 -30.97 7.56
N THR A 18 -11.28 -32.10 7.29
CA THR A 18 -9.86 -32.34 7.57
C THR A 18 -9.02 -31.36 6.75
N LEU A 19 -8.66 -30.23 7.37
CA LEU A 19 -7.70 -29.29 6.81
C LEU A 19 -6.32 -29.94 6.89
N ALA A 20 -5.88 -30.58 5.81
CA ALA A 20 -4.48 -30.93 5.65
C ALA A 20 -3.68 -29.62 5.66
N ALA A 21 -2.93 -29.39 6.74
CA ALA A 21 -2.02 -28.26 6.86
C ALA A 21 -0.91 -28.42 5.80
N LEU A 22 -1.08 -27.73 4.67
CA LEU A 22 0.03 -27.48 3.76
C LEU A 22 1.08 -26.68 4.55
N PRO A 23 2.36 -27.06 4.56
CA PRO A 23 3.38 -26.22 5.16
C PRO A 23 3.35 -24.87 4.44
N ALA A 24 3.23 -23.78 5.20
CA ALA A 24 3.46 -22.46 4.67
C ALA A 24 4.86 -22.47 4.04
N LEU A 25 4.96 -22.21 2.73
CA LEU A 25 6.24 -21.89 2.14
C LEU A 25 6.73 -20.63 2.84
N SER A 26 7.63 -20.77 3.81
CA SER A 26 8.50 -19.69 4.21
C SER A 26 9.32 -19.33 2.98
N THR A 27 8.91 -18.31 2.24
CA THR A 27 9.81 -17.59 1.34
C THR A 27 11.01 -17.18 2.17
N MET A 28 12.15 -17.84 1.98
CA MET A 28 13.39 -17.36 2.57
C MET A 28 13.60 -15.94 2.05
N GLN A 29 13.61 -14.97 2.97
CA GLN A 29 13.94 -13.59 2.66
C GLN A 29 15.34 -13.60 2.02
N SER A 30 15.44 -13.15 0.78
CA SER A 30 16.75 -12.92 0.17
C SER A 30 17.51 -11.93 1.06
N THR A 31 18.79 -12.19 1.31
CA THR A 31 19.68 -11.27 2.03
C THR A 31 20.72 -10.64 1.10
N ALA A 32 20.57 -10.84 -0.22
CA ALA A 32 21.46 -10.29 -1.22
C ALA A 32 21.46 -8.76 -1.16
N ALA A 33 22.62 -8.13 -1.31
CA ALA A 33 22.70 -6.69 -1.37
C ALA A 33 21.97 -6.15 -2.61
N LEU A 34 21.32 -4.99 -2.47
CA LEU A 34 20.70 -4.29 -3.60
C LEU A 34 21.75 -3.95 -4.66
N THR A 35 21.44 -4.22 -5.91
CA THR A 35 22.26 -3.84 -7.06
C THR A 35 22.16 -2.33 -7.33
N SER A 36 23.00 -1.82 -8.23
CA SER A 36 22.85 -0.44 -8.70
C SER A 36 21.55 -0.23 -9.48
N GLU A 37 21.07 -1.25 -10.20
CA GLU A 37 19.81 -1.19 -10.94
C GLU A 37 18.62 -1.10 -10.00
N ASP A 38 18.60 -1.90 -8.92
CA ASP A 38 17.56 -1.82 -7.89
C ASP A 38 17.51 -0.43 -7.26
N LYS A 39 18.67 0.12 -6.89
CA LYS A 39 18.77 1.45 -6.29
C LYS A 39 18.29 2.55 -7.24
N THR A 40 18.64 2.46 -8.52
CA THR A 40 18.15 3.39 -9.54
C THR A 40 16.64 3.29 -9.71
N ALA A 41 16.09 2.08 -9.84
CA ALA A 41 14.65 1.88 -10.00
C ALA A 41 13.85 2.39 -8.79
N ILE A 42 14.34 2.17 -7.57
CA ILE A 42 13.72 2.70 -6.35
C ILE A 42 13.80 4.22 -6.30
N ALA A 43 14.95 4.80 -6.65
CA ALA A 43 15.10 6.26 -6.68
C ALA A 43 14.19 6.92 -7.73
N GLU A 44 14.07 6.30 -8.91
CA GLU A 44 13.15 6.71 -9.97
C GLU A 44 11.69 6.61 -9.53
N ALA A 45 11.30 5.55 -8.83
CA ALA A 45 9.95 5.42 -8.29
C ALA A 45 9.62 6.55 -7.29
N VAL A 46 10.53 6.85 -6.36
CA VAL A 46 10.34 7.90 -5.36
C VAL A 46 10.23 9.28 -5.99
N ALA A 47 11.11 9.61 -6.95
CA ALA A 47 11.01 10.87 -7.68
C ALA A 47 9.75 10.92 -8.57
N GLY A 48 9.45 9.80 -9.22
CA GLY A 48 8.33 9.64 -10.15
C GLY A 48 6.97 9.85 -9.49
N ILE A 49 6.76 9.36 -8.27
CA ILE A 49 5.50 9.57 -7.53
C ILE A 49 5.13 11.07 -7.48
N GLY A 50 6.08 11.94 -7.13
CA GLY A 50 5.85 13.39 -7.08
C GLY A 50 5.63 13.99 -8.48
N LEU A 51 6.56 13.72 -9.41
CA LEU A 51 6.52 14.27 -10.76
C LEU A 51 5.21 13.93 -11.49
N TYR A 52 4.81 12.66 -11.47
CA TYR A 52 3.63 12.21 -12.20
C TYR A 52 2.32 12.57 -11.48
N ALA A 53 2.34 12.79 -10.16
CA ALA A 53 1.22 13.41 -9.46
C ALA A 53 1.01 14.87 -9.91
N ASP A 54 2.10 15.64 -10.03
CA ASP A 54 2.05 17.03 -10.54
C ASP A 54 1.50 17.09 -11.97
N LEU A 55 1.91 16.14 -12.82
CA LEU A 55 1.43 16.00 -14.20
C LEU A 55 0.04 15.33 -14.32
N ARG A 56 -0.53 14.85 -13.21
CA ARG A 56 -1.81 14.11 -13.17
C ARG A 56 -1.80 12.84 -14.03
N GLU A 57 -0.64 12.20 -14.18
CA GLU A 57 -0.44 10.94 -14.90
C GLU A 57 -0.68 9.75 -13.96
N TRP A 58 -1.93 9.57 -13.55
CA TRP A 58 -2.30 8.66 -12.45
C TRP A 58 -1.94 7.20 -12.67
N ASP A 59 -2.00 6.70 -13.90
CA ASP A 59 -1.62 5.31 -14.20
C ASP A 59 -0.12 5.08 -13.98
N ARG A 60 0.72 6.09 -14.22
CA ARG A 60 2.15 6.03 -13.90
C ARG A 60 2.38 6.06 -12.40
N VAL A 61 1.69 6.92 -11.68
CA VAL A 61 1.77 6.97 -10.21
C VAL A 61 1.38 5.61 -9.60
N LYS A 62 0.27 5.01 -10.07
CA LYS A 62 -0.18 3.68 -9.64
C LYS A 62 0.87 2.59 -9.87
N SER A 63 1.61 2.65 -10.97
CA SER A 63 2.62 1.64 -11.30
C SER A 63 3.77 1.53 -10.29
N TYR A 64 3.98 2.55 -9.44
CA TYR A 64 4.99 2.54 -8.39
C TYR A 64 4.51 1.94 -7.06
N PHE A 65 3.22 1.67 -6.92
CA PHE A 65 2.64 1.16 -5.68
C PHE A 65 2.25 -0.31 -5.79
N THR A 66 2.35 -1.01 -4.67
CA THR A 66 1.71 -2.32 -4.50
C THR A 66 0.21 -2.15 -4.25
N THR A 67 -0.54 -3.25 -4.24
CA THR A 67 -2.01 -3.24 -4.07
C THR A 67 -2.45 -2.55 -2.77
N ARG A 68 -1.67 -2.70 -1.70
CA ARG A 68 -1.91 -2.09 -0.38
C ARG A 68 -0.79 -1.13 0.00
N VAL A 69 -1.13 0.13 0.21
CA VAL A 69 -0.16 1.18 0.54
C VAL A 69 -0.42 1.71 1.93
N THR A 70 0.62 1.73 2.76
CA THR A 70 0.58 2.40 4.06
C THR A 70 1.18 3.79 3.93
N THR A 71 0.41 4.81 4.29
CA THR A 71 0.85 6.19 4.38
C THR A 71 0.82 6.65 5.82
N ASP A 72 1.90 7.28 6.28
CA ASP A 72 1.95 7.96 7.56
C ASP A 72 2.13 9.46 7.32
N TYR A 73 1.03 10.20 7.51
CA TYR A 73 1.01 11.65 7.44
C TYR A 73 0.76 12.29 8.82
N SER A 74 0.96 11.54 9.90
CA SER A 74 0.71 11.99 11.28
C SER A 74 1.43 13.30 11.62
N SER A 75 2.66 13.48 11.13
CA SER A 75 3.43 14.71 11.35
C SER A 75 2.98 15.91 10.50
N LEU A 76 2.28 15.68 9.39
CA LEU A 76 1.81 16.72 8.47
C LEU A 76 0.38 17.19 8.81
N PHE A 77 -0.52 16.24 9.07
CA PHE A 77 -1.95 16.49 9.24
C PHE A 77 -2.51 16.05 10.60
N GLY A 78 -1.69 15.42 11.46
CA GLY A 78 -2.16 14.69 12.63
C GLY A 78 -2.71 13.31 12.26
N GLY A 79 -3.27 12.60 13.24
CA GLY A 79 -3.83 11.25 13.06
C GLY A 79 -2.79 10.14 13.14
N GLU A 80 -3.16 8.97 12.62
CA GLU A 80 -2.37 7.73 12.66
C GLU A 80 -2.01 7.26 11.25
N ALA A 81 -0.98 6.43 11.13
CA ALA A 81 -0.68 5.75 9.88
C ALA A 81 -1.88 4.92 9.39
N ALA A 82 -2.18 4.99 8.10
CA ALA A 82 -3.30 4.31 7.49
C ALA A 82 -2.84 3.43 6.34
N THR A 83 -3.40 2.22 6.23
CA THR A 83 -3.24 1.37 5.04
C THR A 83 -4.51 1.39 4.21
N SER A 84 -4.37 1.63 2.91
CA SER A 84 -5.46 1.66 1.95
C SER A 84 -5.10 0.88 0.69
N ASP A 85 -6.11 0.55 -0.13
CA ASP A 85 -5.86 0.07 -1.47
C ASP A 85 -5.24 1.19 -2.32
N CYS A 86 -4.34 0.85 -3.23
CA CYS A 86 -3.68 1.82 -4.11
C CYS A 86 -4.69 2.73 -4.83
N ASP A 87 -5.77 2.15 -5.35
CA ASP A 87 -6.82 2.92 -6.03
C ASP A 87 -7.52 3.93 -5.11
N ALA A 88 -7.70 3.59 -3.83
CA ALA A 88 -8.30 4.49 -2.86
C ALA A 88 -7.36 5.66 -2.52
N LEU A 89 -6.07 5.39 -2.34
CA LEU A 89 -5.06 6.43 -2.15
C LEU A 89 -5.00 7.40 -3.35
N ILE A 90 -4.99 6.86 -4.56
CA ILE A 90 -4.95 7.68 -5.78
C ILE A 90 -6.23 8.48 -5.96
N ALA A 91 -7.41 7.91 -5.66
CA ALA A 91 -8.67 8.65 -5.68
C ALA A 91 -8.66 9.82 -4.67
N GLN A 92 -8.07 9.64 -3.49
CA GLN A 92 -7.89 10.72 -2.52
C GLN A 92 -7.03 11.86 -3.10
N TRP A 93 -5.90 11.54 -3.72
CA TRP A 93 -5.03 12.55 -4.35
C TRP A 93 -5.72 13.25 -5.52
N GLN A 94 -6.45 12.51 -6.35
CA GLN A 94 -7.27 13.06 -7.45
C GLN A 94 -8.34 14.02 -6.97
N GLY A 95 -8.93 13.80 -5.79
CA GLY A 95 -9.89 14.72 -5.19
C GLY A 95 -9.26 15.98 -4.59
N LEU A 96 -8.00 15.89 -4.15
CA LEU A 96 -7.29 16.99 -3.49
C LEU A 96 -6.59 17.95 -4.48
N LEU A 97 -5.81 17.41 -5.43
CA LEU A 97 -4.96 18.24 -6.30
C LEU A 97 -5.71 19.26 -7.18
N PRO A 98 -6.97 19.07 -7.60
CA PRO A 98 -7.73 20.11 -8.29
C PRO A 98 -8.00 21.37 -7.45
N GLY A 99 -7.75 21.35 -6.14
CA GLY A 99 -7.83 22.53 -5.27
C GLY A 99 -6.70 23.55 -5.49
N PHE A 100 -5.70 23.24 -6.32
CA PHE A 100 -4.56 24.10 -6.65
C PHE A 100 -4.47 24.36 -8.16
N ASP A 101 -3.99 25.54 -8.54
CA ASP A 101 -3.76 25.88 -9.96
C ASP A 101 -2.66 24.97 -10.55
N ALA A 102 -1.61 24.72 -9.78
CA ALA A 102 -0.54 23.78 -10.11
C ALA A 102 0.08 23.22 -8.83
N THR A 103 0.82 22.11 -8.94
CA THR A 103 1.66 21.60 -7.85
C THR A 103 3.06 21.31 -8.39
N GLN A 104 4.06 21.41 -7.52
CA GLN A 104 5.42 20.94 -7.79
C GLN A 104 5.99 20.26 -6.55
N HIS A 105 6.37 19.00 -6.69
CA HIS A 105 7.12 18.23 -5.72
C HIS A 105 8.59 18.15 -6.16
N LEU A 106 9.45 18.96 -5.52
CA LEU A 106 10.89 18.85 -5.67
C LEU A 106 11.42 17.80 -4.69
N ILE A 107 11.73 16.62 -5.21
CA ILE A 107 12.27 15.48 -4.46
C ILE A 107 13.75 15.31 -4.81
N THR A 108 14.64 15.43 -3.82
CA THR A 108 16.10 15.36 -4.05
C THR A 108 16.80 14.52 -2.98
N ASN A 109 18.10 14.31 -3.16
CA ASN A 109 18.99 13.64 -2.20
C ASN A 109 18.48 12.24 -1.81
N ILE A 110 17.99 11.48 -2.81
CA ILE A 110 17.43 10.15 -2.59
C ILE A 110 18.57 9.18 -2.26
N VAL A 111 18.53 8.59 -1.07
CA VAL A 111 19.46 7.55 -0.60
C VAL A 111 18.68 6.27 -0.38
N VAL A 112 19.12 5.18 -1.02
CA VAL A 112 18.47 3.87 -0.95
C VAL A 112 19.37 2.88 -0.20
N GLU A 113 18.81 2.30 0.85
CA GLU A 113 19.45 1.29 1.72
C GLU A 113 18.53 0.08 1.84
N GLY A 114 19.09 -1.14 1.93
CA GLY A 114 18.30 -2.36 2.03
C GLY A 114 19.03 -3.59 1.50
N ALA A 115 18.31 -4.71 1.52
CA ALA A 115 18.77 -5.99 1.01
C ALA A 115 17.56 -6.89 0.68
N GLY A 116 17.77 -7.82 -0.26
CA GLY A 116 16.74 -8.73 -0.70
C GLY A 116 15.55 -8.01 -1.31
N ASN A 117 14.38 -8.21 -0.70
CA ASN A 117 13.12 -7.64 -1.18
C ASN A 117 12.70 -6.38 -0.42
N ASP A 118 13.50 -5.94 0.55
CA ASP A 118 13.16 -4.84 1.44
C ASP A 118 14.18 -3.71 1.30
N ALA A 119 13.68 -2.51 1.00
CA ALA A 119 14.49 -1.31 0.84
C ALA A 119 13.79 -0.09 1.43
N VAL A 120 14.58 0.85 1.90
CA VAL A 120 14.14 2.16 2.39
C VAL A 120 14.83 3.23 1.56
N ALA A 121 14.03 4.11 0.98
CA ALA A 121 14.49 5.32 0.33
C ALA A 121 14.22 6.52 1.22
N ARG A 122 15.25 7.32 1.49
CA ARG A 122 15.14 8.59 2.22
C ARG A 122 15.47 9.73 1.29
N SER A 123 14.68 10.79 1.32
CA SER A 123 14.81 11.95 0.43
C SER A 123 14.42 13.23 1.15
N HIS A 124 14.83 14.37 0.59
CA HIS A 124 14.24 15.65 0.93
C HIS A 124 13.11 15.95 -0.05
N VAL A 125 12.01 16.52 0.45
CA VAL A 125 10.86 16.89 -0.36
C VAL A 125 10.47 18.32 -0.04
N ARG A 126 10.26 19.13 -1.09
CA ARG A 126 9.56 20.42 -1.00
C ARG A 126 8.37 20.41 -1.95
N ALA A 127 7.19 20.65 -1.41
CA ALA A 127 5.97 20.85 -2.20
C ALA A 127 5.66 22.35 -2.32
N THR A 128 5.21 22.80 -3.48
CA THR A 128 4.70 24.16 -3.73
C THR A 128 3.43 24.04 -4.57
N HIS A 129 2.43 24.87 -4.29
CA HIS A 129 1.11 24.84 -4.91
C HIS A 129 0.50 26.24 -4.96
#